data_AF-A0A0K0E0E7-F1
#
_entry.id   AF-A0A0K0E0E7-F1
#
_cell.length_a   1.000
_cell.length_b   1.000
_cell.length_c   1.000
_cell.angle_alpha   90.00
_cell.angle_beta   90.00
_cell.angle_gamma   90.00
#
_symmetry.space_group_name_H-M   'P 1'
#
loop_
_entity.id
_entity.type
_entity.pdbx_description
1 polymer ?
#
loop_
_entity_poly.entity_id
_entity_poly.type
_entity_poly.pdbx_seq_one_letter_code
_entity_poly.pdbx_strand_id
1 'polypeptide(L)'
;MLGKVFPSFKAVNEVVLQLNEKINELSEEKKYIENASNFHRLEYREILLYLRDVIEKQSLDIERLEELMKSEEAKFKERLRESEVNGQKMLEKVVADNEKIKLENLLMKTQQNAYKHMKLEMEGLYERIEEMKKVLEEKNEKISKKELKEREVAIITSDKVKKEMEIEYAEKIAKIKEELQVQNMAELCASNEIGRKLKEEIKNKDVEINIYQDNIKNLFERIEEFEKTIENYEKEREKMRNQLAKVGSQTEKSIREYKKLMEACEKSKSKEIQKREKIISELKKENENLKKELHKESKKLTEMMEEVVNERTLREQTVEAHKTQNQMLNDLKTFLNLTLGDTSNQEYIDTIFSENRIAIFAKLALLVQNIPQLDFKQK
;
A
#
# COMPACT_ATOMS: atom_id res chain seq x y z
N MET A 1 -61.95 -53.58 -32.21
CA MET A 1 -61.10 -54.06 -31.10
C MET A 1 -60.97 -53.07 -29.92
N LEU A 2 -61.82 -52.04 -29.81
CA LEU A 2 -61.81 -51.09 -28.69
C LEU A 2 -62.65 -51.51 -27.47
N GLY A 3 -63.36 -52.65 -27.54
CA GLY A 3 -64.31 -53.07 -26.50
C GLY A 3 -63.77 -53.96 -25.38
N LYS A 4 -62.46 -54.30 -25.37
CA LYS A 4 -61.86 -55.17 -24.35
C LYS A 4 -61.01 -54.44 -23.30
N VAL A 5 -60.83 -53.12 -23.43
CA VAL A 5 -59.99 -52.33 -22.51
C VAL A 5 -60.82 -51.40 -21.61
N PHE A 6 -62.09 -51.15 -21.95
CA PHE A 6 -62.97 -50.28 -21.14
C PHE A 6 -64.41 -50.82 -21.11
N PRO A 7 -64.93 -51.27 -19.95
CA PRO A 7 -66.24 -51.92 -19.86
C PRO A 7 -67.46 -51.00 -20.03
N SER A 8 -67.25 -49.68 -20.15
CA SER A 8 -68.32 -48.75 -20.50
C SER A 8 -67.73 -47.49 -21.15
N PHE A 9 -68.50 -46.83 -22.01
CA PHE A 9 -68.17 -45.50 -22.54
C PHE A 9 -67.82 -44.50 -21.42
N LYS A 10 -68.41 -44.70 -20.24
CA LYS A 10 -68.13 -43.96 -19.00
C LYS A 10 -66.68 -44.14 -18.54
N ALA A 11 -66.17 -45.37 -18.50
CA ALA A 11 -64.81 -45.67 -18.04
C ALA A 11 -63.73 -45.09 -18.98
N VAL A 12 -63.98 -45.09 -20.30
CA VAL A 12 -63.10 -44.38 -21.26
C VAL A 12 -63.10 -42.88 -20.95
N ASN A 13 -64.29 -42.30 -20.77
CA ASN A 13 -64.43 -40.86 -20.53
C ASN A 13 -63.75 -40.43 -19.23
N GLU A 14 -63.81 -41.25 -18.20
CA GLU A 14 -63.19 -41.00 -16.90
C GLU A 14 -61.66 -41.05 -16.99
N VAL A 15 -61.09 -42.01 -17.72
CA VAL A 15 -59.65 -42.03 -18.01
C VAL A 15 -59.22 -40.86 -18.89
N VAL A 16 -60.02 -40.47 -19.88
CA VAL A 16 -59.75 -39.29 -20.70
C VAL A 16 -59.77 -38.00 -19.86
N LEU A 17 -60.72 -37.89 -18.92
CA LEU A 17 -60.78 -36.77 -17.96
C LEU A 17 -59.54 -36.73 -17.07
N GLN A 18 -59.13 -37.86 -16.48
CA GLN A 18 -57.92 -37.94 -15.67
C GLN A 18 -56.66 -37.61 -16.48
N LEU A 19 -56.57 -38.08 -17.73
CA LEU A 19 -55.47 -37.74 -18.63
C LEU A 19 -55.45 -36.24 -18.96
N ASN A 20 -56.60 -35.63 -19.22
CA ASN A 20 -56.69 -34.19 -19.46
C ASN A 20 -56.33 -33.37 -18.22
N GLU A 21 -56.75 -33.78 -17.02
CA GLU A 21 -56.31 -33.17 -15.77
C GLU A 21 -54.79 -33.27 -15.61
N LYS A 22 -54.21 -34.45 -15.88
CA LYS A 22 -52.75 -34.66 -15.80
C LYS A 22 -51.99 -33.82 -16.83
N ILE A 23 -52.52 -33.70 -18.04
CA ILE A 23 -51.94 -32.86 -19.10
C ILE A 23 -51.98 -31.39 -18.68
N ASN A 24 -53.08 -30.93 -18.08
CA ASN A 24 -53.17 -29.56 -17.55
C ASN A 24 -52.20 -29.32 -16.40
N GLU A 25 -52.10 -30.22 -15.42
CA GLU A 25 -51.11 -30.14 -14.34
C GLU A 25 -49.68 -30.03 -14.89
N LEU A 26 -49.30 -30.91 -15.82
CA LEU A 26 -47.98 -30.89 -16.45
C LEU A 26 -47.75 -29.63 -17.28
N SER A 27 -48.80 -29.08 -17.90
CA SER A 27 -48.71 -27.83 -18.65
C SER A 27 -48.46 -26.64 -17.73
N GLU A 28 -49.13 -26.58 -16.58
CA GLU A 28 -48.88 -25.56 -15.55
C GLU A 28 -47.49 -25.70 -14.94
N GLU A 29 -47.05 -26.92 -14.62
CA GLU A 29 -45.73 -27.20 -14.06
C GLU A 29 -44.61 -26.81 -15.05
N LYS A 30 -44.77 -27.13 -16.34
CA LYS A 30 -43.85 -26.68 -17.40
C LYS A 30 -43.75 -25.15 -17.41
N LYS A 31 -44.90 -24.45 -17.35
CA LYS A 31 -44.95 -22.99 -17.37
C LYS A 31 -44.27 -22.38 -16.15
N TYR A 32 -44.43 -23.02 -14.99
CA TYR A 32 -43.75 -22.64 -13.75
C TYR A 32 -42.23 -22.81 -13.87
N ILE A 33 -41.77 -23.96 -14.40
CA ILE A 33 -40.34 -24.24 -14.61
C ILE A 33 -39.73 -23.25 -15.63
N GLU A 34 -40.43 -22.93 -16.72
CA GLU A 34 -39.99 -21.93 -17.69
C GLU A 34 -39.84 -20.54 -17.06
N ASN A 35 -40.79 -20.14 -16.20
CA ASN A 35 -40.71 -18.86 -15.48
C ASN A 35 -39.56 -18.84 -14.47
N ALA A 36 -39.37 -19.91 -13.68
CA ALA A 36 -38.27 -20.03 -12.73
C ALA A 36 -36.90 -20.03 -13.44
N SER A 37 -36.80 -20.73 -14.57
CA SER A 37 -35.58 -20.75 -15.40
C SER A 37 -35.25 -19.35 -15.95
N ASN A 38 -36.26 -18.63 -16.47
CA ASN A 38 -36.07 -17.26 -16.94
C ASN A 38 -35.69 -16.30 -15.81
N PHE A 39 -36.27 -16.45 -14.62
CA PHE A 39 -35.92 -15.66 -13.45
C PHE A 39 -34.45 -15.83 -13.07
N HIS A 40 -33.99 -17.07 -12.89
CA HIS A 40 -32.58 -17.33 -12.56
C HIS A 40 -31.62 -16.90 -13.67
N ARG A 41 -32.03 -16.98 -14.94
CA ARG A 41 -31.23 -16.49 -16.06
C ARG A 41 -31.06 -14.97 -16.04
N LEU A 42 -32.09 -14.24 -15.59
CA LEU A 42 -32.03 -12.79 -15.37
C LEU A 42 -31.12 -12.43 -14.18
N GLU A 43 -31.27 -13.10 -13.04
CA GLU A 43 -30.37 -12.91 -11.88
C GLU A 43 -28.91 -13.17 -12.25
N TYR A 44 -28.62 -14.27 -12.96
CA TYR A 44 -27.25 -14.57 -13.40
C TYR A 44 -26.70 -13.49 -14.32
N ARG A 45 -27.54 -12.90 -15.17
CA ARG A 45 -27.14 -11.80 -16.06
C ARG A 45 -26.79 -10.54 -15.28
N GLU A 46 -27.56 -10.20 -14.25
CA GLU A 46 -27.26 -9.06 -13.37
C GLU A 46 -25.94 -9.26 -12.61
N ILE A 47 -25.71 -10.46 -12.08
CA ILE A 47 -24.45 -10.80 -11.41
C ILE A 47 -23.26 -10.66 -12.35
N LEU A 48 -23.39 -11.14 -13.60
CA LEU A 48 -22.33 -11.01 -14.60
C LEU A 48 -22.05 -9.55 -14.97
N LEU A 49 -23.09 -8.71 -15.10
CA LEU A 49 -22.92 -7.28 -15.34
C LEU A 49 -22.22 -6.59 -14.18
N TYR A 50 -22.62 -6.89 -12.94
CA TYR A 50 -21.98 -6.34 -11.75
C TYR A 50 -20.50 -6.73 -11.66
N LEU A 51 -20.18 -8.01 -11.89
CA LEU A 51 -18.79 -8.49 -11.89
C LEU A 51 -17.96 -7.79 -12.98
N ARG A 52 -18.53 -7.60 -14.17
CA ARG A 52 -17.85 -6.86 -15.25
C ARG A 52 -17.52 -5.43 -14.82
N ASP A 53 -18.48 -4.71 -14.27
CA ASP A 53 -18.27 -3.31 -13.83
C ASP A 53 -17.25 -3.22 -12.68
N VAL A 54 -17.21 -4.21 -11.78
CA VAL A 54 -16.19 -4.28 -10.71
C VAL A 54 -14.80 -4.51 -11.29
N ILE A 55 -14.66 -5.44 -12.24
CA ILE A 55 -13.38 -5.72 -12.90
C ILE A 55 -12.89 -4.48 -13.64
N GLU A 56 -13.78 -3.80 -14.37
CA GLU A 56 -13.44 -2.60 -15.16
C GLU A 56 -12.98 -1.44 -14.25
N LYS A 57 -13.62 -1.27 -13.09
CA LYS A 57 -13.15 -0.33 -12.05
C LYS A 57 -11.79 -0.70 -11.49
N GLN A 58 -11.57 -1.98 -11.20
CA GLN A 58 -10.28 -2.44 -10.66
C GLN A 58 -9.16 -2.28 -11.69
N SER A 59 -9.41 -2.52 -12.97
CA SER A 59 -8.45 -2.28 -14.04
C SER A 59 -8.04 -0.81 -14.13
N LEU A 60 -8.99 0.13 -14.04
CA LEU A 60 -8.70 1.57 -14.02
C LEU A 60 -7.88 1.99 -12.79
N ASP A 61 -8.18 1.45 -11.61
CA ASP A 61 -7.40 1.73 -10.40
C ASP A 61 -5.98 1.17 -10.50
N ILE A 62 -5.79 -0.01 -11.10
CA ILE A 62 -4.46 -0.59 -11.37
C ILE A 62 -3.67 0.33 -12.31
N GLU A 63 -4.23 0.75 -13.45
CA GLU A 63 -3.57 1.68 -14.38
C GLU A 63 -3.11 2.97 -13.67
N ARG A 64 -4.00 3.53 -12.83
CA ARG A 64 -3.71 4.77 -12.10
C ARG A 64 -2.60 4.59 -11.06
N LEU A 65 -2.55 3.44 -10.39
CA LEU A 65 -1.48 3.11 -9.44
C LEU A 65 -0.14 2.89 -10.15
N GLU A 66 -0.13 2.23 -11.31
CA GLU A 66 1.07 2.06 -12.13
C GLU A 66 1.63 3.40 -12.62
N GLU A 67 0.76 4.34 -13.00
CA GLU A 67 1.15 5.68 -13.43
C GLU A 67 1.76 6.50 -12.28
N LEU A 68 1.17 6.41 -11.08
CA LEU A 68 1.71 7.00 -9.86
C LEU A 68 3.09 6.42 -9.52
N MET A 69 3.25 5.10 -9.60
CA MET A 69 4.51 4.40 -9.36
C MET A 69 5.61 4.88 -10.32
N LYS A 70 5.32 4.97 -11.62
CA LYS A 70 6.28 5.49 -12.62
C LYS A 70 6.68 6.93 -12.32
N SER A 71 5.75 7.77 -11.86
CA SER A 71 6.05 9.16 -11.50
C SER A 71 6.94 9.27 -10.25
N GLU A 72 6.72 8.40 -9.26
CA GLU A 72 7.53 8.33 -8.03
C GLU A 72 8.94 7.81 -8.34
N GLU A 73 9.07 6.77 -9.16
CA GLU A 73 10.38 6.28 -9.62
C GLU A 73 11.17 7.37 -10.35
N ALA A 74 10.51 8.15 -11.22
CA ALA A 74 11.16 9.26 -11.92
C ALA A 74 11.67 10.32 -10.91
N LYS A 75 10.83 10.72 -9.94
CA LYS A 75 11.22 11.65 -8.88
C LYS A 75 12.34 11.11 -7.98
N PHE A 76 12.37 9.82 -7.72
CA PHE A 76 13.44 9.19 -6.94
C PHE A 76 14.76 9.20 -7.70
N LYS A 77 14.75 8.88 -9.00
CA LYS A 77 15.95 8.96 -9.85
C LYS A 77 16.48 10.39 -9.96
N GLU A 78 15.60 11.39 -10.08
CA GLU A 78 15.97 12.81 -10.08
C GLU A 78 16.68 13.20 -8.78
N ARG A 79 16.09 12.87 -7.63
CA ARG A 79 16.67 13.14 -6.30
C ARG A 79 18.01 12.44 -6.09
N LEU A 80 18.15 11.21 -6.58
CA LEU A 80 19.42 10.48 -6.51
C LEU A 80 20.51 11.20 -7.30
N ARG A 81 20.20 11.64 -8.53
CA ARG A 81 21.12 12.44 -9.36
C ARG A 81 21.52 13.75 -8.72
N GLU A 82 20.57 14.50 -8.15
CA GLU A 82 20.89 15.75 -7.45
C GLU A 82 21.82 15.53 -6.25
N SER A 83 21.58 14.45 -5.49
CA SER A 83 22.44 14.06 -4.37
C SER A 83 23.86 13.70 -4.83
N GLU A 84 23.99 12.93 -5.91
CA GLU A 84 25.29 12.57 -6.51
C GLU A 84 26.06 13.80 -7.00
N VAL A 85 25.39 14.71 -7.72
CA VAL A 85 26.01 15.96 -8.21
C VAL A 85 26.45 16.85 -7.06
N ASN A 86 25.64 16.98 -6.00
CA ASN A 86 26.03 17.75 -4.82
C ASN A 86 27.19 17.09 -4.07
N GLY A 87 27.19 15.76 -3.97
CA GLY A 87 28.31 15.00 -3.41
C GLY A 87 29.62 15.23 -4.17
N GLN A 88 29.58 15.20 -5.51
CA GLN A 88 30.74 15.51 -6.35
C GLN A 88 31.25 16.93 -6.15
N LYS A 89 30.37 17.94 -6.15
CA LYS A 89 30.77 19.34 -5.91
C LYS A 89 31.42 19.53 -4.54
N MET A 90 30.92 18.84 -3.51
CA MET A 90 31.49 18.90 -2.17
C MET A 90 32.87 18.24 -2.14
N LEU A 91 33.04 17.12 -2.84
CA LEU A 91 34.33 16.45 -2.97
C LEU A 91 35.37 17.32 -3.69
N GLU A 92 34.99 17.95 -4.82
CA GLU A 92 35.85 18.89 -5.56
C GLU A 92 36.31 20.05 -4.67
N LYS A 93 35.40 20.61 -3.87
CA LYS A 93 35.75 21.69 -2.93
C LYS A 93 36.74 21.22 -1.86
N VAL A 94 36.52 20.04 -1.28
CA VAL A 94 37.45 19.47 -0.28
C VAL A 94 38.82 19.19 -0.89
N VAL A 95 38.89 18.71 -2.14
CA VAL A 95 40.15 18.51 -2.85
C VAL A 95 40.88 19.84 -3.06
N ALA A 96 40.18 20.88 -3.53
CA ALA A 96 40.74 22.22 -3.71
C ALA A 96 41.25 22.83 -2.40
N ASP A 97 40.50 22.69 -1.30
CA ASP A 97 40.90 23.17 0.03
C ASP A 97 42.15 22.41 0.53
N ASN A 98 42.24 21.10 0.26
CA ASN A 98 43.43 20.31 0.61
C ASN A 98 44.68 20.72 -0.18
N GLU A 99 44.53 21.03 -1.47
CA GLU A 99 45.63 21.56 -2.28
C GLU A 99 46.10 22.93 -1.77
N LYS A 100 45.16 23.80 -1.37
CA LYS A 100 45.48 25.08 -0.75
C LYS A 100 46.28 24.89 0.55
N ILE A 101 45.85 23.99 1.44
CA ILE A 101 46.55 23.69 2.69
C ILE A 101 47.96 23.11 2.41
N LYS A 102 48.12 22.28 1.36
CA LYS A 102 49.44 21.79 0.96
C LYS A 102 50.36 22.92 0.51
N LEU A 103 49.85 23.87 -0.28
CA LEU A 103 50.60 25.03 -0.73
C LEU A 103 50.98 25.96 0.43
N GLU A 104 50.05 26.23 1.35
CA GLU A 104 50.32 27.03 2.56
C GLU A 104 51.41 26.37 3.44
N ASN A 105 51.33 25.05 3.65
CA ASN A 105 52.37 24.31 4.38
C ASN A 105 53.74 24.36 3.68
N LEU A 106 53.77 24.32 2.35
CA LEU A 106 55.02 24.43 1.58
C LEU A 106 55.63 25.83 1.72
N LEU A 107 54.80 26.87 1.67
CA LEU A 107 55.21 28.25 1.88
C LEU A 107 55.78 28.44 3.29
N MET A 108 55.08 27.93 4.29
CA MET A 108 55.48 28.03 5.69
C MET A 108 56.81 27.31 5.95
N LYS A 109 57.02 26.11 5.37
CA LYS A 109 58.33 25.41 5.41
C LYS A 109 59.44 26.23 4.75
N THR A 110 59.17 26.86 3.61
CA THR A 110 60.15 27.71 2.92
C THR A 110 60.54 28.92 3.77
N GLN A 111 59.55 29.61 4.35
CA GLN A 111 59.79 30.75 5.25
C GLN A 111 60.56 30.33 6.51
N GLN A 112 60.22 29.18 7.10
CA GLN A 112 60.91 28.66 8.28
C GLN A 112 62.38 28.31 7.98
N ASN A 113 62.67 27.77 6.78
CA ASN A 113 64.04 27.51 6.33
C ASN A 113 64.82 28.82 6.10
N ALA A 114 64.19 29.83 5.49
CA ALA A 114 64.80 31.15 5.32
C ALA A 114 65.14 31.79 6.68
N TYR A 115 64.23 31.71 7.65
CA TYR A 115 64.48 32.18 9.02
C TYR A 115 65.66 31.48 9.69
N LYS A 116 65.79 30.15 9.52
CA LYS A 116 66.94 29.40 10.03
C LYS A 116 68.25 29.86 9.40
N HIS A 117 68.28 30.10 8.09
CA HIS A 117 69.47 30.62 7.40
C HIS A 117 69.84 32.02 7.90
N MET A 118 68.86 32.93 7.99
CA MET A 118 69.11 34.29 8.47
C MET A 118 69.62 34.30 9.92
N LYS A 119 69.11 33.40 10.76
CA LYS A 119 69.60 33.24 12.14
C LYS A 119 71.06 32.81 12.19
N LEU A 120 71.46 31.82 11.38
CA LEU A 120 72.86 31.37 11.29
C LEU A 120 73.78 32.47 10.76
N GLU A 121 73.33 33.26 9.78
CA GLU A 121 74.09 34.42 9.29
C GLU A 121 74.28 35.49 10.37
N MET A 122 73.23 35.79 11.16
CA MET A 122 73.34 36.70 12.29
C MET A 122 74.32 36.19 13.36
N GLU A 123 74.25 34.91 13.73
CA GLU A 123 75.20 34.31 14.67
C GLU A 123 76.66 34.43 14.16
N GLY A 124 76.92 34.15 12.88
CA GLY A 124 78.24 34.33 12.28
C GLY A 124 78.70 35.78 12.13
N LEU A 125 77.79 36.75 12.12
CA LEU A 125 78.12 38.18 12.20
C LEU A 125 78.45 38.59 13.64
N TYR A 126 77.74 38.07 14.63
CA TYR A 126 78.05 38.31 16.05
C TYR A 126 79.44 37.79 16.41
N GLU A 127 79.81 36.58 15.96
CA GLU A 127 81.16 36.05 16.17
C GLU A 127 82.25 36.95 15.56
N ARG A 128 82.03 37.44 14.33
CA ARG A 128 82.97 38.37 13.66
C ARG A 128 83.08 39.72 14.37
N ILE A 129 81.99 40.26 14.90
CA ILE A 129 82.01 41.50 15.68
C ILE A 129 82.81 41.30 16.96
N GLU A 130 82.66 40.15 17.62
CA GLU A 130 83.39 39.84 18.86
C GLU A 130 84.88 39.62 18.61
N GLU A 131 85.26 38.97 17.50
CA GLU A 131 86.65 38.89 17.03
C GLU A 131 87.23 40.28 16.73
N MET A 132 86.48 41.14 16.03
CA MET A 132 86.92 42.51 15.71
C MET A 132 87.11 43.36 16.97
N LYS A 133 86.23 43.23 17.98
CA LYS A 133 86.43 43.89 19.28
C LYS A 133 87.72 43.45 19.95
N LYS A 134 88.02 42.15 19.92
CA LYS A 134 89.24 41.58 20.50
C LYS A 134 90.50 42.10 19.80
N VAL A 135 90.49 42.21 18.47
CA VAL A 135 91.58 42.81 17.67
C VAL A 135 91.73 44.31 17.96
N LEU A 136 90.61 45.03 18.17
CA LEU A 136 90.62 46.44 18.55
C LEU A 136 91.21 46.66 19.95
N GLU A 137 90.87 45.81 20.92
CA GLU A 137 91.46 45.83 22.26
C GLU A 137 92.97 45.48 22.22
N GLU A 138 93.38 44.47 21.44
CA GLU A 138 94.80 44.15 21.25
C GLU A 138 95.60 45.28 20.55
N LYS A 139 94.97 46.00 19.62
CA LYS A 139 95.59 47.17 18.98
C LYS A 139 95.63 48.39 19.89
N ASN A 140 94.61 48.62 20.72
CA ASN A 140 94.61 49.67 21.73
C ASN A 140 95.67 49.41 22.81
N GLU A 141 95.91 48.15 23.21
CA GLU A 141 97.01 47.81 24.11
C GLU A 141 98.40 47.96 23.46
N LYS A 142 98.54 47.74 22.14
CA LYS A 142 99.79 47.99 21.40
C LYS A 142 100.08 49.48 21.20
N ILE A 143 99.07 50.33 21.14
CA ILE A 143 99.21 51.78 21.10
C ILE A 143 99.56 52.34 22.50
N SER A 144 99.03 51.74 23.56
CA SER A 144 99.34 52.08 24.96
C SER A 144 100.77 51.73 25.44
N LYS A 145 101.59 51.04 24.60
CA LYS A 145 103.00 50.68 24.90
C LYS A 145 104.03 51.18 23.87
N LYS A 146 103.66 52.12 23.00
CA LYS A 146 104.56 52.72 21.99
C LYS A 146 104.52 54.25 21.91
N GLU A 147 104.15 54.93 22.99
CA GLU A 147 104.18 56.39 23.14
C GLU A 147 105.29 56.87 24.10
N LEU A 148 106.50 56.29 23.98
CA LEU A 148 107.67 56.69 24.77
C LEU A 148 108.97 56.36 24.01
N LYS A 149 109.20 57.04 22.85
CA LYS A 149 110.54 57.20 22.23
C LYS A 149 110.62 58.04 20.95
N GLU A 150 109.84 59.13 20.79
CA GLU A 150 109.99 59.94 19.55
C GLU A 150 109.90 61.45 19.65
N ARG A 151 109.90 62.09 20.83
CA ARG A 151 110.01 63.56 20.90
C ARG A 151 110.90 64.08 22.03
N GLU A 152 112.16 63.64 22.01
CA GLU A 152 113.24 64.16 22.84
C GLU A 152 114.32 64.89 21.99
N VAL A 153 113.93 65.44 20.84
CA VAL A 153 114.82 66.26 20.00
C VAL A 153 114.21 67.62 19.73
N ALA A 154 114.92 68.63 20.21
CA ALA A 154 114.91 70.03 19.75
C ALA A 154 113.74 70.92 20.20
N ILE A 155 113.68 71.09 21.51
CA ILE A 155 113.70 72.44 22.10
C ILE A 155 114.84 73.22 21.41
N ILE A 156 114.51 74.05 20.41
CA ILE A 156 115.20 75.24 19.84
C ILE A 156 114.68 75.46 18.40
N THR A 157 113.40 75.87 18.26
CA THR A 157 112.87 76.65 17.11
C THR A 157 111.47 77.19 17.46
N SER A 158 111.36 77.84 18.62
CA SER A 158 110.08 78.17 19.28
C SER A 158 109.28 79.34 18.68
N ASP A 159 109.79 80.11 17.72
CA ASP A 159 109.05 81.30 17.22
C ASP A 159 108.82 81.34 15.71
N LYS A 160 109.36 80.39 14.92
CA LYS A 160 109.06 80.25 13.48
C LYS A 160 108.12 79.08 13.19
N VAL A 161 108.32 77.95 13.88
CA VAL A 161 107.41 76.80 13.88
C VAL A 161 106.04 77.16 14.46
N LYS A 162 105.96 78.16 15.36
CA LYS A 162 104.67 78.62 15.91
C LYS A 162 103.77 79.28 14.87
N LYS A 163 104.33 80.06 13.93
CA LYS A 163 103.56 80.68 12.83
C LYS A 163 103.24 79.70 11.70
N GLU A 164 104.15 78.80 11.36
CA GLU A 164 103.86 77.74 10.37
C GLU A 164 102.89 76.69 10.94
N MET A 165 102.99 76.33 12.22
CA MET A 165 101.98 75.50 12.90
C MET A 165 100.67 76.24 13.12
N GLU A 166 100.65 77.56 13.36
CA GLU A 166 99.39 78.33 13.41
C GLU A 166 98.71 78.38 12.04
N ILE A 167 99.46 78.51 10.94
CA ILE A 167 98.91 78.41 9.57
C ILE A 167 98.47 76.97 9.28
N GLU A 168 99.27 75.95 9.60
CA GLU A 168 98.94 74.55 9.38
C GLU A 168 97.78 74.08 10.28
N TYR A 169 97.67 74.58 11.51
CA TYR A 169 96.52 74.35 12.38
C TYR A 169 95.30 75.11 11.91
N ALA A 170 95.45 76.35 11.40
CA ALA A 170 94.34 77.07 10.80
C ALA A 170 93.83 76.35 9.53
N GLU A 171 94.72 75.83 8.68
CA GLU A 171 94.39 75.01 7.52
C GLU A 171 93.77 73.67 7.91
N LYS A 172 94.29 72.98 8.93
CA LYS A 172 93.70 71.74 9.47
C LYS A 172 92.35 71.99 10.11
N ILE A 173 92.18 73.06 10.87
CA ILE A 173 90.90 73.46 11.46
C ILE A 173 89.91 73.85 10.34
N ALA A 174 90.36 74.56 9.31
CA ALA A 174 89.53 74.89 8.16
C ALA A 174 89.09 73.62 7.41
N LYS A 175 90.02 72.68 7.17
CA LYS A 175 89.73 71.40 6.52
C LYS A 175 88.81 70.52 7.36
N ILE A 176 89.02 70.44 8.69
CA ILE A 176 88.10 69.75 9.61
C ILE A 176 86.73 70.42 9.61
N LYS A 177 86.65 71.76 9.58
CA LYS A 177 85.36 72.46 9.48
C LYS A 177 84.65 72.17 8.16
N GLU A 178 85.38 72.11 7.05
CA GLU A 178 84.85 71.75 5.74
C GLU A 178 84.37 70.30 5.71
N GLU A 179 85.17 69.36 6.22
CA GLU A 179 84.80 67.94 6.36
C GLU A 179 83.58 67.75 7.27
N LEU A 180 83.52 68.46 8.41
CA LEU A 180 82.37 68.47 9.31
C LEU A 180 81.13 69.07 8.62
N GLN A 181 81.28 70.12 7.82
CA GLN A 181 80.18 70.72 7.07
C GLN A 181 79.65 69.76 5.99
N VAL A 182 80.55 69.07 5.27
CA VAL A 182 80.19 68.03 4.29
C VAL A 182 79.50 66.85 4.98
N GLN A 183 80.01 66.41 6.13
CA GLN A 183 79.40 65.33 6.91
C GLN A 183 78.01 65.73 7.41
N ASN A 184 77.86 66.92 8.00
CA ASN A 184 76.55 67.43 8.44
C ASN A 184 75.56 67.54 7.28
N MET A 185 76.02 67.94 6.09
CA MET A 185 75.18 67.98 4.90
C MET A 185 74.79 66.58 4.43
N ALA A 186 75.71 65.62 4.48
CA ALA A 186 75.43 64.22 4.13
C ALA A 186 74.45 63.57 5.11
N GLU A 187 74.61 63.80 6.43
CA GLU A 187 73.70 63.34 7.48
C GLU A 187 72.31 63.98 7.34
N LEU A 188 72.25 65.28 7.04
CA LEU A 188 70.99 65.97 6.78
C LEU A 188 70.28 65.42 5.53
N CYS A 189 71.01 65.18 4.44
CA CYS A 189 70.46 64.55 3.23
C CYS A 189 69.97 63.12 3.50
N ALA A 190 70.73 62.31 4.24
CA ALA A 190 70.33 60.95 4.60
C ALA A 190 69.10 60.95 5.53
N SER A 191 69.06 61.85 6.52
CA SER A 191 67.92 62.03 7.43
C SER A 191 66.67 62.46 6.66
N ASN A 192 66.80 63.42 5.73
CA ASN A 192 65.70 63.85 4.87
C ASN A 192 65.19 62.72 3.95
N GLU A 193 66.09 61.89 3.40
CA GLU A 193 65.71 60.76 2.56
C GLU A 193 64.99 59.66 3.37
N ILE A 194 65.46 59.35 4.58
CA ILE A 194 64.76 58.44 5.51
C ILE A 194 63.39 59.02 5.88
N GLY A 195 63.33 60.32 6.20
CA GLY A 195 62.08 61.01 6.49
C GLY A 195 61.08 60.98 5.32
N ARG A 196 61.57 61.06 4.07
CA ARG A 196 60.75 60.91 2.87
C ARG A 196 60.20 59.49 2.74
N LYS A 197 61.03 58.46 2.91
CA LYS A 197 60.61 57.05 2.87
C LYS A 197 59.59 56.72 3.95
N LEU A 198 59.81 57.18 5.18
CA LEU A 198 58.85 56.97 6.28
C LEU A 198 57.51 57.68 6.02
N LYS A 199 57.51 58.89 5.44
CA LYS A 199 56.25 59.56 5.04
C LYS A 199 55.49 58.79 3.96
N GLU A 200 56.21 58.21 2.99
CA GLU A 200 55.60 57.38 1.96
C GLU A 200 55.04 56.07 2.54
N GLU A 201 55.76 55.44 3.46
CA GLU A 201 55.29 54.24 4.17
C GLU A 201 54.05 54.52 5.03
N ILE A 202 54.04 55.64 5.77
CA ILE A 202 52.85 56.09 6.52
C ILE A 202 51.66 56.28 5.57
N LYS A 203 51.87 56.96 4.45
CA LYS A 203 50.80 57.17 3.45
C LYS A 203 50.27 55.85 2.89
N ASN A 204 51.14 54.88 2.62
CA ASN A 204 50.74 53.56 2.15
C ASN A 204 49.97 52.78 3.22
N LYS A 205 50.40 52.87 4.49
CA LYS A 205 49.70 52.24 5.62
C LYS A 205 48.33 52.88 5.87
N ASP A 206 48.18 54.19 5.73
CA ASP A 206 46.88 54.87 5.82
C ASP A 206 45.91 54.37 4.73
N VAL A 207 46.41 54.15 3.51
CA VAL A 207 45.59 53.57 2.42
C VAL A 207 45.17 52.14 2.75
N GLU A 208 46.08 51.28 3.23
CA GLU A 208 45.76 49.92 3.66
C GLU A 208 44.71 49.91 4.79
N ILE A 209 44.86 50.79 5.79
CA ILE A 209 43.91 50.92 6.91
C ILE A 209 42.52 51.29 6.37
N ASN A 210 42.42 52.25 5.46
CA ASN A 210 41.13 52.63 4.87
C ASN A 210 40.48 51.47 4.10
N ILE A 211 41.26 50.72 3.33
CA ILE A 211 40.76 49.51 2.63
C ILE A 211 40.24 48.48 3.63
N TYR A 212 40.96 48.25 4.74
CA TYR A 212 40.49 47.32 5.77
C TYR A 212 39.25 47.83 6.48
N GLN A 213 39.12 49.13 6.75
CA GLN A 213 37.92 49.73 7.33
C GLN A 213 36.70 49.56 6.41
N ASP A 214 36.85 49.79 5.11
CA ASP A 214 35.78 49.57 4.12
C ASP A 214 35.38 48.09 4.05
N ASN A 215 36.36 47.18 4.06
CA ASN A 215 36.10 45.74 4.09
C ASN A 215 35.35 45.31 5.36
N ILE A 216 35.74 45.84 6.53
CA ILE A 216 35.06 45.58 7.79
C ILE A 216 33.61 46.06 7.72
N LYS A 217 33.38 47.27 7.20
CA LYS A 217 32.02 47.82 7.05
C LYS A 217 31.16 46.95 6.12
N ASN A 218 31.69 46.56 4.97
CA ASN A 218 31.00 45.67 4.03
C ASN A 218 30.67 44.30 4.65
N LEU A 219 31.57 43.75 5.48
CA LEU A 219 31.32 42.50 6.19
C LEU A 219 30.22 42.66 7.25
N PHE A 220 30.19 43.79 7.98
CA PHE A 220 29.12 44.08 8.93
C PHE A 220 27.74 44.18 8.27
N GLU A 221 27.64 44.89 7.14
CA GLU A 221 26.39 45.00 6.38
C GLU A 221 25.90 43.61 5.92
N ARG A 222 26.82 42.77 5.43
CA ARG A 222 26.49 41.41 5.01
C ARG A 222 26.10 40.47 6.16
N ILE A 223 26.70 40.64 7.35
CA ILE A 223 26.29 39.93 8.56
C ILE A 223 24.86 40.31 8.92
N GLU A 224 24.52 41.60 8.92
CA GLU A 224 23.17 42.07 9.25
C GLU A 224 22.12 41.54 8.26
N GLU A 225 22.44 41.46 6.97
CA GLU A 225 21.58 40.82 5.96
C GLU A 225 21.35 39.33 6.24
N PHE A 226 22.40 38.61 6.63
CA PHE A 226 22.28 37.20 6.99
C PHE A 226 21.49 36.99 8.28
N GLU A 227 21.65 37.85 9.29
CA GLU A 227 20.86 37.80 10.52
C GLU A 227 19.36 37.99 10.23
N LYS A 228 19.00 38.98 9.40
CA LYS A 228 17.61 39.18 8.95
C LYS A 228 17.07 37.97 8.17
N THR A 229 17.91 37.37 7.33
CA THR A 229 17.55 36.18 6.55
C THR A 229 17.30 34.97 7.48
N ILE A 230 18.17 34.76 8.47
CA ILE A 230 18.01 33.72 9.48
C ILE A 230 16.70 33.94 10.26
N GLU A 231 16.45 35.16 10.75
CA GLU A 231 15.21 35.47 11.50
C GLU A 231 13.95 35.16 10.68
N ASN A 232 13.95 35.48 9.39
CA ASN A 232 12.84 35.16 8.49
C ASN A 232 12.64 33.65 8.34
N TYR A 233 13.71 32.88 8.14
CA TYR A 233 13.63 31.42 8.07
C TYR A 233 13.15 30.80 9.39
N GLU A 234 13.52 31.35 10.54
CA GLU A 234 13.01 30.87 11.82
C GLU A 234 11.50 31.12 11.98
N LYS A 235 11.01 32.28 11.55
CA LYS A 235 9.57 32.59 11.51
C LYS A 235 8.81 31.66 10.57
N GLU A 236 9.36 31.34 9.40
CA GLU A 236 8.75 30.39 8.46
C GLU A 236 8.73 28.96 9.03
N ARG A 237 9.84 28.52 9.62
CA ARG A 237 9.93 27.22 10.30
C ARG A 237 8.87 27.07 11.39
N GLU A 238 8.64 28.13 12.16
CA GLU A 238 7.62 28.14 13.21
C GLU A 238 6.18 28.10 12.64
N LYS A 239 5.91 28.84 11.55
CA LYS A 239 4.62 28.73 10.83
C LYS A 239 4.36 27.31 10.35
N MET A 240 5.37 26.65 9.76
CA MET A 240 5.25 25.28 9.28
C MET A 240 5.02 24.28 10.41
N ARG A 241 5.69 24.43 11.56
CA ARG A 241 5.43 23.60 12.75
C ARG A 241 3.99 23.73 13.24
N ASN A 242 3.47 24.96 13.30
CA ASN A 242 2.08 25.20 13.72
C ASN A 242 1.06 24.60 12.74
N GLN A 243 1.33 24.66 11.44
CA GLN A 243 0.50 23.98 10.43
C GLN A 243 0.54 22.46 10.59
N LEU A 244 1.73 21.89 10.79
CA LEU A 244 1.90 20.45 11.00
C LEU A 244 1.11 19.97 12.25
N ALA A 245 1.20 20.71 13.35
CA ALA A 245 0.46 20.41 14.58
C ALA A 245 -1.06 20.47 14.35
N LYS A 246 -1.55 21.48 13.62
CA LYS A 246 -2.97 21.61 13.27
C LYS A 246 -3.45 20.43 12.42
N VAL A 247 -2.72 20.08 11.35
CA VAL A 247 -3.05 18.95 10.47
C VAL A 247 -3.01 17.62 11.23
N GLY A 248 -2.00 17.43 12.09
CA GLY A 248 -1.89 16.24 12.95
C GLY A 248 -3.12 16.07 13.84
N SER A 249 -3.52 17.13 14.55
CA SER A 249 -4.70 17.08 15.44
C SER A 249 -6.02 16.82 14.70
N GLN A 250 -6.20 17.40 13.51
CA GLN A 250 -7.39 17.18 12.67
C GLN A 250 -7.45 15.76 12.12
N THR A 251 -6.30 15.23 11.70
CA THR A 251 -6.18 13.86 11.20
C THR A 251 -6.49 12.86 12.30
N GLU A 252 -5.93 13.07 13.50
CA GLU A 252 -6.17 12.20 14.65
C GLU A 252 -7.65 12.19 15.07
N LYS A 253 -8.30 13.37 15.09
CA LYS A 253 -9.74 13.48 15.36
C LYS A 253 -10.57 12.71 14.33
N SER A 254 -10.24 12.87 13.04
CA SER A 254 -10.93 12.19 11.94
C SER A 254 -10.79 10.66 12.04
N ILE A 255 -9.59 10.16 12.34
CA ILE A 255 -9.34 8.72 12.54
C ILE A 255 -10.18 8.17 13.69
N ARG A 256 -10.27 8.89 14.82
CA ARG A 256 -11.11 8.47 15.96
C ARG A 256 -12.60 8.43 15.59
N GLU A 257 -13.08 9.39 14.81
CA GLU A 257 -14.47 9.43 14.35
C GLU A 257 -14.78 8.27 13.41
N TYR A 258 -13.91 7.98 12.43
CA TYR A 258 -14.06 6.83 11.54
C TYR A 258 -14.04 5.51 12.28
N LYS A 259 -13.16 5.35 13.29
CA LYS A 259 -13.13 4.15 14.12
C LYS A 259 -14.46 3.93 14.85
N LYS A 260 -15.03 4.98 15.45
CA LYS A 260 -16.35 4.91 16.11
C LYS A 260 -17.47 4.53 15.13
N LEU A 261 -17.47 5.09 13.92
CA LEU A 261 -18.45 4.76 12.88
C LEU A 261 -18.33 3.30 12.42
N MET A 262 -17.10 2.81 12.27
CA MET A 262 -16.83 1.41 11.91
C MET A 262 -17.33 0.45 12.98
N GLU A 263 -17.01 0.70 14.26
CA GLU A 263 -17.49 -0.09 15.39
C GLU A 263 -19.03 -0.09 15.48
N ALA A 264 -19.69 1.04 15.19
CA ALA A 264 -21.15 1.13 15.15
C ALA A 264 -21.74 0.31 13.98
N CYS A 265 -21.12 0.37 12.81
CA CYS A 265 -21.51 -0.41 11.63
C CYS A 265 -21.38 -1.91 11.88
N GLU A 266 -20.27 -2.35 12.48
CA GLU A 266 -20.04 -3.75 12.84
C GLU A 266 -21.07 -4.25 13.85
N LYS A 267 -21.33 -3.48 14.93
CA LYS A 267 -22.39 -3.82 15.89
C LYS A 267 -23.76 -3.94 15.23
N SER A 268 -24.07 -3.06 14.28
CA SER A 268 -25.33 -3.14 13.51
C SER A 268 -25.39 -4.41 12.65
N LYS A 269 -24.30 -4.73 11.92
CA LYS A 269 -24.21 -5.94 11.11
C LYS A 269 -24.33 -7.21 11.95
N SER A 270 -23.67 -7.29 13.10
CA SER A 270 -23.79 -8.44 14.00
C SER A 270 -25.22 -8.65 14.51
N LYS A 271 -25.93 -7.58 14.86
CA LYS A 271 -27.36 -7.67 15.24
C LYS A 271 -28.23 -8.19 14.10
N GLU A 272 -27.97 -7.74 12.88
CA GLU A 272 -28.71 -8.17 11.69
C GLU A 272 -28.44 -9.65 11.35
N ILE A 273 -27.18 -10.10 11.47
CA ILE A 273 -26.82 -11.51 11.32
C ILE A 273 -27.57 -12.36 12.36
N GLN A 274 -27.56 -11.98 13.64
CA GLN A 274 -28.29 -12.69 14.69
C GLN A 274 -29.80 -12.80 14.42
N LYS A 275 -30.42 -11.73 13.90
CA LYS A 275 -31.84 -11.77 13.49
C LYS A 275 -32.06 -12.79 12.36
N ARG A 276 -31.21 -12.79 11.34
CA ARG A 276 -31.30 -13.71 10.20
C ARG A 276 -31.07 -15.16 10.62
N GLU A 277 -30.12 -15.42 11.52
CA GLU A 277 -29.90 -16.75 12.09
C GLU A 277 -31.13 -17.27 12.84
N LYS A 278 -31.83 -16.40 13.59
CA LYS A 278 -33.08 -16.76 14.25
C LYS A 278 -34.16 -17.15 13.25
N ILE A 279 -34.35 -16.37 12.18
CA ILE A 279 -35.32 -16.66 11.11
C ILE A 279 -34.98 -17.99 10.43
N ILE A 280 -33.70 -18.24 10.11
CA ILE A 280 -33.26 -19.52 9.53
C ILE A 280 -33.59 -20.70 10.45
N SER A 281 -33.39 -20.53 11.77
CA SER A 281 -33.72 -21.57 12.75
C SER A 281 -35.22 -21.85 12.82
N GLU A 282 -36.06 -20.81 12.77
CA GLU A 282 -37.52 -20.93 12.73
C GLU A 282 -37.99 -21.64 11.45
N LEU A 283 -37.49 -21.24 10.28
CA LEU A 283 -37.81 -21.87 8.99
C LEU A 283 -37.36 -23.34 8.93
N LYS A 284 -36.21 -23.68 9.52
CA LYS A 284 -35.76 -25.08 9.62
C LYS A 284 -36.74 -25.93 10.42
N LYS A 285 -37.24 -25.42 11.55
CA LYS A 285 -38.25 -26.12 12.37
C LYS A 285 -39.58 -26.27 11.64
N GLU A 286 -40.03 -25.23 10.94
CA GLU A 286 -41.26 -25.29 10.13
C GLU A 286 -41.13 -26.34 9.02
N ASN A 287 -40.00 -26.37 8.31
CA ASN A 287 -39.73 -27.35 7.27
C ASN A 287 -39.69 -28.79 7.82
N GLU A 288 -39.11 -29.01 9.01
CA GLU A 288 -39.17 -30.31 9.68
C GLU A 288 -40.60 -30.74 10.04
N ASN A 289 -41.45 -29.81 10.48
CA ASN A 289 -42.86 -30.10 10.77
C ASN A 289 -43.62 -30.46 9.50
N LEU A 290 -43.46 -29.69 8.43
CA LEU A 290 -44.07 -29.98 7.13
C LEU A 290 -43.63 -31.34 6.57
N LYS A 291 -42.35 -31.71 6.73
CA LYS A 291 -41.87 -33.07 6.36
C LYS A 291 -42.58 -34.17 7.14
N LYS A 292 -42.83 -33.97 8.44
CA LYS A 292 -43.56 -34.94 9.26
C LYS A 292 -45.03 -35.04 8.84
N GLU A 293 -45.68 -33.92 8.53
CA GLU A 293 -47.05 -33.90 8.03
C GLU A 293 -47.18 -34.57 6.65
N LEU A 294 -46.27 -34.24 5.73
CA LEU A 294 -46.18 -34.89 4.43
C LEU A 294 -46.03 -36.41 4.56
N HIS A 295 -45.19 -36.88 5.48
CA HIS A 295 -45.03 -38.31 5.73
C HIS A 295 -46.32 -38.97 6.24
N LYS A 296 -47.04 -38.31 7.16
CA LYS A 296 -48.34 -38.81 7.66
C LYS A 296 -49.38 -38.91 6.55
N GLU A 297 -49.52 -37.87 5.73
CA GLU A 297 -50.48 -37.86 4.61
C GLU A 297 -50.09 -38.87 3.53
N SER A 298 -48.79 -39.01 3.23
CA SER A 298 -48.30 -40.05 2.29
C SER A 298 -48.65 -41.47 2.78
N LYS A 299 -48.55 -41.70 4.09
CA LYS A 299 -48.93 -42.99 4.68
C LYS A 299 -50.43 -43.24 4.55
N LYS A 300 -51.28 -42.27 4.90
CA LYS A 300 -52.74 -42.38 4.72
C LYS A 300 -53.14 -42.62 3.28
N LEU A 301 -52.49 -41.93 2.33
CA LEU A 301 -52.74 -42.13 0.90
C LEU A 301 -52.42 -43.57 0.49
N THR A 302 -51.32 -44.13 0.99
CA THR A 302 -50.93 -45.53 0.72
C THR A 302 -51.95 -46.51 1.30
N GLU A 303 -52.40 -46.29 2.55
CA GLU A 303 -53.43 -47.09 3.21
C GLU A 303 -54.77 -47.04 2.43
N MET A 304 -55.22 -45.85 2.01
CA MET A 304 -56.43 -45.70 1.19
C MET A 304 -56.29 -46.35 -0.19
N MET A 305 -55.13 -46.26 -0.82
CA MET A 305 -54.89 -46.95 -2.10
C MET A 305 -55.00 -48.47 -1.94
N GLU A 306 -54.51 -49.03 -0.84
CA GLU A 306 -54.64 -50.45 -0.54
C GLU A 306 -56.11 -50.86 -0.33
N GLU A 307 -56.88 -50.07 0.43
CA GLU A 307 -58.33 -50.28 0.60
C GLU A 307 -59.09 -50.27 -0.73
N VAL A 308 -58.77 -49.31 -1.62
CA VAL A 308 -59.39 -49.22 -2.95
C VAL A 308 -59.07 -50.45 -3.80
N VAL A 309 -57.82 -50.94 -3.77
CA VAL A 309 -57.42 -52.16 -4.49
C VAL A 309 -58.16 -53.37 -3.94
N ASN A 310 -58.28 -53.50 -2.62
CA ASN A 310 -59.00 -54.59 -1.98
C ASN A 310 -60.50 -54.56 -2.33
N GLU A 311 -61.15 -53.40 -2.24
CA GLU A 311 -62.56 -53.21 -2.60
C GLU A 311 -62.80 -53.50 -4.09
N ARG A 312 -61.91 -53.05 -4.97
CA ARG A 312 -61.99 -53.35 -6.40
C ARG A 312 -61.91 -54.86 -6.65
N THR A 313 -60.97 -55.54 -6.01
CA THR A 313 -60.80 -56.99 -6.12
C THR A 313 -62.05 -57.74 -5.64
N LEU A 314 -62.63 -57.32 -4.51
CA LEU A 314 -63.87 -57.91 -3.97
C LEU A 314 -65.07 -57.71 -4.91
N ARG A 315 -65.20 -56.52 -5.50
CA ARG A 315 -66.25 -56.24 -6.50
C ARG A 315 -66.08 -57.08 -7.75
N GLU A 316 -64.86 -57.21 -8.27
CA GLU A 316 -64.58 -58.06 -9.43
C GLU A 316 -64.97 -59.53 -9.15
N GLN A 317 -64.61 -60.06 -7.98
CA GLN A 317 -65.03 -61.40 -7.55
C GLN A 317 -66.54 -61.54 -7.45
N THR A 318 -67.22 -60.53 -6.89
CA THR A 318 -68.68 -60.53 -6.71
C THR A 318 -69.41 -60.45 -8.05
N VAL A 319 -68.92 -59.63 -8.99
CA VAL A 319 -69.46 -59.55 -10.36
C VAL A 319 -69.32 -60.89 -11.07
N GLU A 320 -68.17 -61.55 -10.97
CA GLU A 320 -67.96 -62.86 -11.62
C GLU A 320 -68.82 -63.96 -10.99
N ALA A 321 -69.05 -63.89 -9.66
CA ALA A 321 -69.97 -64.78 -8.97
C ALA A 321 -71.43 -64.56 -9.41
N HIS A 322 -71.90 -63.31 -9.52
CA HIS A 322 -73.23 -62.99 -10.07
C HIS A 322 -73.38 -63.44 -11.52
N LYS A 323 -72.36 -63.25 -12.34
CA LYS A 323 -72.36 -63.70 -13.74
C LYS A 323 -72.51 -65.22 -13.84
N THR A 324 -71.79 -65.96 -12.99
CA THR A 324 -71.90 -67.43 -12.88
C THR A 324 -73.30 -67.86 -12.41
N GLN A 325 -73.82 -67.20 -11.37
CA GLN A 325 -75.16 -67.45 -10.85
C GLN A 325 -76.25 -67.22 -11.93
N ASN A 326 -76.17 -66.09 -12.64
CA ASN A 326 -77.12 -65.75 -13.71
C ASN A 326 -77.06 -66.75 -14.86
N GLN A 327 -75.88 -67.23 -15.23
CA GLN A 327 -75.74 -68.28 -16.25
C GLN A 327 -76.45 -69.56 -15.82
N MET A 328 -76.23 -70.02 -14.58
CA MET A 328 -76.85 -71.24 -14.05
C MET A 328 -78.37 -71.11 -13.87
N LEU A 329 -78.85 -69.92 -13.48
CA LEU A 329 -80.28 -69.61 -13.47
C LEU A 329 -80.90 -69.66 -14.88
N ASN A 330 -80.16 -69.17 -15.88
CA ASN A 330 -80.62 -69.23 -17.27
C ASN A 330 -80.63 -70.67 -17.80
N ASP A 331 -79.64 -71.49 -17.42
CA ASP A 331 -79.63 -72.92 -17.75
C ASP A 331 -80.82 -73.65 -17.10
N LEU A 332 -81.14 -73.33 -15.84
CA LEU A 332 -82.34 -73.83 -15.16
C LEU A 332 -83.63 -73.41 -15.87
N LYS A 333 -83.74 -72.12 -16.24
CA LYS A 333 -84.90 -71.59 -16.96
C LYS A 333 -85.07 -72.27 -18.32
N THR A 334 -83.96 -72.48 -19.05
CA THR A 334 -83.95 -73.18 -20.33
C THR A 334 -84.39 -74.62 -20.17
N PHE A 335 -83.90 -75.32 -19.13
CA PHE A 335 -84.33 -76.68 -18.82
C PHE A 335 -85.83 -76.75 -18.52
N LEU A 336 -86.35 -75.85 -17.69
CA LEU A 336 -87.78 -75.78 -17.37
C LEU A 336 -88.62 -75.51 -18.63
N ASN A 337 -88.23 -74.56 -19.48
CA ASN A 337 -88.92 -74.28 -20.72
C ASN A 337 -88.85 -75.45 -21.72
N LEU A 338 -87.74 -76.19 -21.80
CA LEU A 338 -87.68 -77.38 -22.67
C LEU A 338 -88.54 -78.53 -22.14
N THR A 339 -88.66 -78.65 -20.80
CA THR A 339 -89.42 -79.74 -20.16
C THR A 339 -90.91 -79.43 -20.08
N LEU A 340 -91.31 -78.15 -20.04
CA LEU A 340 -92.69 -77.71 -19.76
C LEU A 340 -93.27 -76.73 -20.80
N GLY A 341 -92.47 -76.22 -21.73
CA GLY A 341 -92.73 -74.93 -22.39
C GLY A 341 -93.59 -74.94 -23.65
N ASP A 342 -94.42 -75.96 -23.90
CA ASP A 342 -95.37 -75.88 -25.02
C ASP A 342 -96.66 -76.69 -24.84
N THR A 343 -97.14 -76.86 -23.60
CA THR A 343 -98.41 -77.55 -23.38
C THR A 343 -99.24 -76.92 -22.27
N SER A 344 -100.33 -76.26 -22.67
CA SER A 344 -101.46 -75.92 -21.79
C SER A 344 -102.24 -77.16 -21.32
N ASN A 345 -101.72 -78.36 -21.59
CA ASN A 345 -102.39 -79.63 -21.38
C ASN A 345 -101.81 -80.32 -20.14
N GLN A 346 -102.50 -80.16 -19.01
CA GLN A 346 -102.11 -80.71 -17.71
C GLN A 346 -101.90 -82.23 -17.76
N GLU A 347 -102.64 -82.96 -18.60
CA GLU A 347 -102.46 -84.40 -18.81
C GLU A 347 -101.09 -84.78 -19.39
N TYR A 348 -100.52 -83.96 -20.27
CA TYR A 348 -99.20 -84.23 -20.88
C TYR A 348 -98.08 -83.99 -19.86
N ILE A 349 -98.21 -82.94 -19.05
CA ILE A 349 -97.30 -82.67 -17.92
C ILE A 349 -97.34 -83.86 -16.95
N ASP A 350 -98.52 -84.33 -16.56
CA ASP A 350 -98.67 -85.48 -15.68
C ASP A 350 -98.09 -86.77 -16.29
N THR A 351 -98.19 -86.94 -17.61
CA THR A 351 -97.58 -88.09 -18.31
C THR A 351 -96.05 -88.04 -18.25
N ILE A 352 -95.43 -86.90 -18.60
CA ILE A 352 -93.96 -86.74 -18.51
C ILE A 352 -93.47 -86.92 -17.07
N PHE A 353 -94.18 -86.34 -16.09
CA PHE A 353 -93.84 -86.52 -14.68
C PHE A 353 -94.08 -87.94 -14.19
N SER A 354 -94.99 -88.71 -14.78
CA SER A 354 -95.21 -90.11 -14.42
C SER A 354 -94.14 -91.04 -14.98
N GLU A 355 -93.64 -90.81 -16.19
CA GLU A 355 -92.66 -91.69 -16.85
C GLU A 355 -91.22 -91.44 -16.41
N ASN A 356 -90.82 -90.19 -16.18
CA ASN A 356 -89.42 -89.83 -15.92
C ASN A 356 -89.20 -88.98 -14.66
N ARG A 357 -90.13 -89.10 -13.69
CA ARG A 357 -90.12 -88.32 -12.43
C ARG A 357 -88.72 -88.18 -11.83
N ILE A 358 -88.06 -89.31 -11.58
CA ILE A 358 -86.80 -89.36 -10.85
C ILE A 358 -85.71 -88.62 -11.63
N ALA A 359 -85.63 -88.77 -12.95
CA ALA A 359 -84.62 -88.12 -13.78
C ALA A 359 -84.81 -86.60 -13.83
N ILE A 360 -86.06 -86.13 -13.98
CA ILE A 360 -86.38 -84.69 -14.00
C ILE A 360 -86.10 -84.07 -12.63
N PHE A 361 -86.55 -84.69 -11.54
CA PHE A 361 -86.28 -84.19 -10.18
C PHE A 361 -84.79 -84.23 -9.85
N ALA A 362 -84.05 -85.27 -10.24
CA ALA A 362 -82.61 -85.33 -10.05
C ALA A 362 -81.89 -84.21 -10.83
N LYS A 363 -82.33 -83.94 -12.07
CA LYS A 363 -81.74 -82.86 -12.88
C LYS A 363 -82.08 -81.48 -12.34
N LEU A 364 -83.32 -81.26 -11.88
CA LEU A 364 -83.71 -80.03 -11.18
C LEU A 364 -82.93 -79.85 -9.88
N ALA A 365 -82.80 -80.89 -9.06
CA ALA A 365 -82.05 -80.84 -7.81
C ALA A 365 -80.57 -80.47 -8.08
N LEU A 366 -79.94 -81.07 -9.09
CA LEU A 366 -78.57 -80.73 -9.50
C LEU A 366 -78.46 -79.28 -9.99
N LEU A 367 -79.39 -78.83 -10.84
CA LEU A 367 -79.35 -77.46 -11.36
C LEU A 367 -79.57 -76.42 -10.24
N VAL A 368 -80.49 -76.68 -9.31
CA VAL A 368 -80.76 -75.78 -8.18
C VAL A 368 -79.61 -75.79 -7.17
N GLN A 369 -79.09 -76.96 -6.82
CA GLN A 369 -77.99 -77.09 -5.84
C GLN A 369 -76.71 -76.41 -6.33
N ASN A 370 -76.49 -76.37 -7.64
CA ASN A 370 -75.29 -75.78 -8.21
C ASN A 370 -75.34 -74.25 -8.36
N ILE A 371 -76.51 -73.60 -8.21
CA ILE A 371 -76.62 -72.14 -8.27
C ILE A 371 -76.05 -71.56 -6.96
N PRO A 372 -74.95 -70.77 -7.01
CA PRO A 372 -74.36 -70.18 -5.81
C PRO A 372 -75.36 -69.28 -5.09
N GLN A 373 -75.48 -69.44 -3.77
CA GLN A 373 -76.22 -68.50 -2.93
C GLN A 373 -75.28 -67.35 -2.55
N LEU A 374 -75.57 -66.16 -3.06
CA LEU A 374 -74.79 -64.97 -2.74
C LEU A 374 -75.33 -64.37 -1.45
N ASP A 375 -74.58 -64.57 -0.36
CA ASP A 375 -74.84 -63.94 0.92
C ASP A 375 -74.48 -62.46 0.84
N PHE A 376 -75.50 -61.61 0.70
CA PHE A 376 -75.36 -60.20 1.01
C PHE A 376 -75.24 -60.04 2.51
N LYS A 377 -74.01 -60.14 3.04
CA LYS A 377 -73.72 -59.58 4.35
C LYS A 377 -73.93 -58.07 4.25
N GLN A 378 -75.12 -57.61 4.64
CA GLN A 378 -75.36 -56.19 4.93
C GLN A 378 -74.38 -55.80 6.04
N LYS A 379 -73.39 -54.98 5.69
CA LYS A 379 -72.63 -54.21 6.66
C LYS A 379 -73.45 -53.02 7.11
#